data_AF-A0A7S0LDK7-F1
#
_entry.id   AF-A0A7S0LDK7-F1
#
_cell.length_a   1.000
_cell.length_b   1.000
_cell.length_c   1.000
_cell.angle_alpha   90.00
_cell.angle_beta   90.00
_cell.angle_gamma   90.00
#
_symmetry.space_group_name_H-M   'P 1'
#
loop_
_entity.id
_entity.type
_entity.pdbx_description
1 polymer ?
#
loop_
_entity_poly.entity_id
_entity_poly.type
_entity_poly.pdbx_seq_one_letter_code
_entity_poly.pdbx_strand_id
1 'polypeptide(L)'
;LSTAAPRRFGNAGGRWHLLFSTHRDGTSLAHLLRTTSGAGPCLLVLRDVQGNLFGAYCSSLGDSEGGELYGDVRFYGCGESFLFAITRLQLPSPPTGPSVNAESGGARLGLYPYRWTHRNTHFIRSDGEGLFVGSGGAHGLWIDGSLLHGSSGRCETFANPPLPFASACVASATTDVASGCLPSEAEAAGGGGNEGDGGGRGDGGGDEAGGEAGVEGEGEGEVRFECAALEVWGVDEIVCRALRLCEGHVHVRASS
;
A
#
# COMPACT_ATOMS: atom_id res chain seq x y z
N LEU A 1 -10.02 -10.50 -1.69
CA LEU A 1 -10.16 -9.02 -1.75
C LEU A 1 -11.32 -8.50 -0.89
N SER A 2 -12.50 -9.16 -0.84
CA SER A 2 -13.67 -8.63 -0.09
C SER A 2 -13.48 -8.51 1.43
N THR A 3 -12.63 -9.33 2.05
CA THR A 3 -12.38 -9.29 3.51
C THR A 3 -11.35 -8.21 3.92
N ALA A 4 -10.56 -7.71 2.98
CA ALA A 4 -9.51 -6.72 3.25
C ALA A 4 -10.02 -5.28 3.05
N ALA A 5 -10.89 -5.07 2.05
CA ALA A 5 -11.57 -3.81 1.82
C ALA A 5 -12.57 -3.50 2.97
N PRO A 6 -12.76 -2.22 3.35
CA PRO A 6 -13.75 -1.82 4.35
C PRO A 6 -15.12 -2.46 4.11
N ARG A 7 -15.83 -2.84 5.19
CA ARG A 7 -17.10 -3.61 5.13
C ARG A 7 -18.17 -3.00 4.22
N ARG A 8 -18.14 -1.67 4.00
CA ARG A 8 -19.02 -0.98 3.05
C ARG A 8 -18.84 -1.43 1.59
N PHE A 9 -17.70 -2.05 1.25
CA PHE A 9 -17.41 -2.57 -0.09
C PHE A 9 -17.51 -4.09 -0.17
N GLY A 10 -17.31 -4.81 0.94
CA GLY A 10 -17.34 -6.28 0.99
C GLY A 10 -18.72 -6.91 0.81
N ASN A 11 -19.80 -6.21 1.20
CA ASN A 11 -21.18 -6.74 1.17
C ASN A 11 -22.19 -5.87 0.39
N ALA A 12 -21.80 -4.74 -0.21
CA ALA A 12 -22.75 -3.77 -0.79
C ALA A 12 -22.87 -3.80 -2.33
N GLY A 13 -22.43 -4.85 -3.01
CA GLY A 13 -22.64 -4.98 -4.46
C GLY A 13 -21.92 -3.93 -5.33
N GLY A 14 -20.95 -3.20 -4.79
CA GLY A 14 -20.11 -2.26 -5.53
C GLY A 14 -19.31 -2.99 -6.60
N ARG A 15 -19.43 -2.54 -7.85
CA ARG A 15 -18.67 -3.10 -8.98
C ARG A 15 -17.29 -2.43 -8.99
N TRP A 16 -16.24 -3.22 -9.20
CA TRP A 16 -14.91 -2.67 -9.42
C TRP A 16 -14.74 -2.32 -10.91
N HIS A 17 -14.21 -1.15 -11.18
CA HIS A 17 -14.00 -0.63 -12.53
C HIS A 17 -12.52 -0.34 -12.72
N LEU A 18 -11.96 -0.80 -13.84
CA LEU A 18 -10.58 -0.48 -14.21
C LEU A 18 -10.51 0.99 -14.66
N LEU A 19 -9.96 1.84 -13.80
CA LEU A 19 -9.79 3.27 -14.05
C LEU A 19 -8.56 3.54 -14.92
N PHE A 20 -7.46 2.87 -14.61
CA PHE A 20 -6.18 3.07 -15.29
C PHE A 20 -5.43 1.74 -15.43
N SER A 21 -4.80 1.52 -16.58
CA SER A 21 -3.84 0.41 -16.77
C SER A 21 -2.66 0.90 -17.60
N THR A 22 -1.44 0.57 -17.19
CA THR A 22 -0.25 0.93 -17.98
C THR A 22 -0.24 0.33 -19.38
N HIS A 23 -0.95 -0.80 -19.59
CA HIS A 23 -1.09 -1.43 -20.89
C HIS A 23 -2.05 -0.67 -21.84
N ARG A 24 -3.07 -0.01 -21.27
CA ARG A 24 -4.12 0.70 -22.04
C ARG A 24 -3.84 2.20 -22.16
N ASP A 25 -3.44 2.82 -21.05
CA ASP A 25 -3.45 4.28 -20.87
C ASP A 25 -2.03 4.89 -20.87
N GLY A 26 -1.00 4.04 -21.01
CA GLY A 26 0.41 4.43 -21.03
C GLY A 26 1.04 4.54 -19.64
N THR A 27 2.25 5.08 -19.59
CA THR A 27 3.15 5.02 -18.44
C THR A 27 3.43 6.41 -17.89
N SER A 28 2.38 7.17 -17.57
CA SER A 28 2.49 8.54 -17.07
C SER A 28 1.73 8.70 -15.77
N LEU A 29 2.45 9.01 -14.68
CA LEU A 29 1.84 9.28 -13.38
C LEU A 29 0.87 10.46 -13.44
N ALA A 30 1.23 11.52 -14.17
CA ALA A 30 0.35 12.68 -14.32
C ALA A 30 -0.99 12.30 -14.99
N HIS A 31 -0.97 11.36 -15.95
CA HIS A 31 -2.20 10.85 -16.55
C HIS A 31 -3.00 10.01 -15.55
N LEU A 32 -2.33 9.13 -14.80
CA LEU A 32 -2.94 8.31 -13.76
C LEU A 32 -3.65 9.17 -12.69
N LEU A 33 -2.96 10.17 -12.13
CA LEU A 33 -3.51 11.05 -11.09
C LEU A 33 -4.71 11.86 -11.61
N ARG A 34 -4.63 12.40 -12.83
CA ARG A 34 -5.78 13.11 -13.44
C ARG A 34 -6.98 12.20 -13.69
N THR A 35 -6.72 10.95 -14.07
CA THR A 35 -7.77 9.95 -14.37
C THR A 35 -8.44 9.44 -13.10
N THR A 36 -7.71 9.43 -11.98
CA THR A 36 -8.18 8.89 -10.70
C THR A 36 -8.64 9.96 -9.72
N SER A 37 -8.34 11.24 -9.97
CA SER A 37 -8.83 12.36 -9.17
C SER A 37 -10.35 12.40 -9.16
N GLY A 38 -10.92 12.56 -7.97
CA GLY A 38 -12.36 12.53 -7.75
C GLY A 38 -13.02 11.17 -7.89
N ALA A 39 -12.29 10.10 -8.24
CA ALA A 39 -12.83 8.73 -8.34
C ALA A 39 -13.20 8.12 -6.97
N GLY A 40 -12.72 8.73 -5.88
CA GLY A 40 -12.87 8.23 -4.52
C GLY A 40 -11.88 7.10 -4.22
N PRO A 41 -12.26 6.11 -3.40
CA PRO A 41 -11.35 5.06 -2.99
C PRO A 41 -11.00 4.12 -4.15
N CYS A 42 -9.72 3.86 -4.31
CA CYS A 42 -9.18 3.05 -5.39
C CYS A 42 -8.16 2.03 -4.90
N LEU A 43 -8.08 0.93 -5.63
CA LEU A 43 -7.12 -0.14 -5.43
C LEU A 43 -6.04 -0.04 -6.51
N LEU A 44 -4.83 0.32 -6.09
CA LEU A 44 -3.63 0.30 -6.89
C LEU A 44 -3.01 -1.10 -6.79
N VAL A 45 -2.90 -1.80 -7.91
CA VAL A 45 -2.29 -3.12 -8.02
C VAL A 45 -1.08 -3.02 -8.92
N LEU A 46 0.07 -3.46 -8.41
CA LEU A 46 1.34 -3.50 -9.11
C LEU A 46 1.79 -4.94 -9.30
N ARG A 47 2.28 -5.21 -10.50
CA ARG A 47 3.02 -6.42 -10.83
C ARG A 47 4.41 -6.04 -11.27
N ASP A 48 5.43 -6.59 -10.62
CA ASP A 48 6.81 -6.41 -11.05
C ASP A 48 7.22 -7.43 -12.15
N VAL A 49 8.40 -7.23 -12.72
CA VAL A 49 8.99 -8.14 -13.72
C VAL A 49 9.32 -9.54 -13.17
N GLN A 50 9.46 -9.67 -11.85
CA GLN A 50 9.68 -10.95 -11.16
C GLN A 50 8.37 -11.71 -10.92
N GLY A 51 7.21 -11.08 -11.19
CA GLY A 51 5.88 -11.66 -11.02
C GLY A 51 5.31 -11.52 -9.61
N ASN A 52 5.93 -10.74 -8.74
CA ASN A 52 5.40 -10.37 -7.44
C ASN A 52 4.20 -9.41 -7.64
N LEU A 53 3.19 -9.57 -6.79
CA LEU A 53 1.96 -8.80 -6.80
C LEU A 53 1.78 -8.10 -5.46
N PHE A 54 1.75 -6.77 -5.48
CA PHE A 54 1.57 -5.95 -4.29
C PHE A 54 0.95 -4.62 -4.68
N GLY A 55 0.60 -3.80 -3.70
CA GLY A 55 0.01 -2.50 -3.99
C GLY A 55 -0.59 -1.82 -2.78
N ALA A 56 -1.51 -0.92 -3.05
CA ALA A 56 -2.14 -0.08 -2.05
C ALA A 56 -3.64 0.03 -2.28
N TYR A 57 -4.39 0.05 -1.19
CA TYR A 57 -5.72 0.63 -1.20
C TYR A 57 -5.58 2.08 -0.74
N CYS A 58 -6.00 3.01 -1.60
CA CYS A 58 -5.93 4.44 -1.38
C CYS A 58 -7.35 4.97 -1.17
N SER A 59 -7.57 5.72 -0.10
CA SER A 59 -8.88 6.34 0.16
C SER A 59 -9.27 7.39 -0.88
N SER A 60 -8.28 8.07 -1.45
CA SER A 60 -8.36 9.00 -2.58
C SER A 60 -7.01 9.00 -3.28
N LEU A 61 -7.01 9.23 -4.60
CA LEU A 61 -5.78 9.29 -5.40
C LEU A 61 -5.87 10.49 -6.34
N GLY A 62 -4.84 11.35 -6.33
CA GLY A 62 -4.83 12.59 -7.11
C GLY A 62 -5.50 13.79 -6.42
N ASP A 63 -6.18 13.60 -5.29
CA ASP A 63 -6.85 14.67 -4.55
C ASP A 63 -5.92 15.29 -3.49
N SER A 64 -4.83 15.93 -3.95
CA SER A 64 -3.84 16.56 -3.05
C SER A 64 -4.31 17.89 -2.45
N GLU A 65 -5.37 18.51 -2.97
CA GLU A 65 -5.82 19.84 -2.53
C GLU A 65 -6.30 19.87 -1.06
N GLY A 66 -6.83 18.76 -0.55
CA GLY A 66 -7.29 18.63 0.84
C GLY A 66 -6.26 18.09 1.83
N GLY A 67 -5.00 17.92 1.40
CA GLY A 67 -3.97 17.29 2.22
C GLY A 67 -3.44 18.14 3.38
N GLU A 68 -2.98 17.48 4.44
CA GLU A 68 -2.26 18.07 5.57
C GLU A 68 -0.81 18.37 5.18
N LEU A 69 -0.28 19.50 5.66
CA LEU A 69 1.12 19.88 5.45
C LEU A 69 1.98 19.38 6.60
N TYR A 70 3.10 18.74 6.26
CA TYR A 70 4.16 18.38 7.18
C TYR A 70 5.48 18.94 6.65
N GLY A 71 5.88 20.09 7.16
CA GLY A 71 6.96 20.89 6.55
C GLY A 71 6.52 21.41 5.18
N ASP A 72 7.37 21.21 4.17
CA ASP A 72 7.10 21.58 2.76
C ASP A 72 6.37 20.46 1.98
N VAL A 73 6.03 19.38 2.67
CA VAL A 73 5.51 18.16 2.06
C VAL A 73 4.04 18.01 2.39
N ARG A 74 3.20 17.78 1.36
CA ARG A 74 1.77 17.58 1.54
C ARG A 74 1.39 16.10 1.47
N PHE A 75 0.69 15.63 2.49
CA PHE A 75 0.11 14.29 2.56
C PHE A 75 -1.40 14.35 2.47
N TYR A 76 -2.01 13.42 1.75
CA TYR A 76 -3.46 13.29 1.63
C TYR A 76 -3.91 11.85 1.85
N GLY A 77 -5.23 11.66 1.90
CA GLY A 77 -5.88 10.40 2.20
C GLY A 77 -6.26 10.28 3.68
N CYS A 78 -6.78 9.11 4.06
CA CYS A 78 -7.20 8.84 5.43
C CYS A 78 -6.72 7.47 5.93
N GLY A 79 -6.95 7.20 7.21
CA GLY A 79 -6.58 5.96 7.90
C GLY A 79 -7.23 4.66 7.38
N GLU A 80 -8.09 4.77 6.37
CA GLU A 80 -8.60 3.60 5.63
C GLU A 80 -7.62 3.10 4.56
N SER A 81 -6.62 3.90 4.22
CA SER A 81 -5.56 3.50 3.29
C SER A 81 -4.72 2.39 3.92
N PHE A 82 -4.29 1.43 3.10
CA PHE A 82 -3.43 0.34 3.55
C PHE A 82 -2.60 -0.21 2.40
N LEU A 83 -1.43 -0.77 2.71
CA LEU A 83 -0.62 -1.51 1.74
C LEU A 83 -1.01 -2.98 1.77
N PHE A 84 -0.76 -3.70 0.69
CA PHE A 84 -0.93 -5.15 0.68
C PHE A 84 0.11 -5.84 -0.20
N ALA A 85 0.40 -7.09 0.15
CA ALA A 85 1.15 -8.01 -0.68
C ALA A 85 0.29 -9.25 -0.97
N ILE A 86 0.42 -9.79 -2.18
CA ILE A 86 -0.22 -11.03 -2.61
C ILE A 86 0.85 -12.09 -2.76
N THR A 87 0.64 -13.20 -2.08
CA THR A 87 1.56 -14.33 -2.00
C THR A 87 0.92 -15.55 -2.63
N ARG A 88 1.70 -16.32 -3.39
CA ARG A 88 1.27 -17.65 -3.85
C ARG A 88 1.42 -18.66 -2.71
N LEU A 89 0.31 -19.27 -2.34
CA LEU A 89 0.24 -20.38 -1.40
C LEU A 89 0.30 -21.68 -2.17
N GLN A 90 1.32 -22.49 -1.87
CA GLN A 90 1.38 -23.86 -2.36
C GLN A 90 0.61 -24.73 -1.38
N LEU A 91 -0.56 -25.20 -1.80
CA LEU A 91 -1.31 -26.18 -1.03
C LEU A 91 -0.67 -27.56 -1.19
N PRO A 92 -0.59 -28.36 -0.12
CA PRO A 92 -0.24 -29.77 -0.26
C PRO A 92 -1.26 -30.45 -1.18
N SER A 93 -0.76 -31.33 -2.06
CA SER A 93 -1.63 -32.16 -2.90
C SER A 93 -2.59 -32.95 -2.01
N PRO A 94 -3.89 -33.06 -2.37
CA PRO A 94 -4.83 -33.83 -1.58
C PRO A 94 -4.33 -35.28 -1.47
N PRO A 95 -4.40 -35.91 -0.28
CA PRO A 95 -3.96 -37.29 -0.11
C PRO A 95 -4.87 -38.24 -0.90
N THR A 96 -4.42 -38.64 -2.08
CA THR A 96 -4.72 -39.89 -2.81
C THR A 96 -6.15 -40.45 -2.72
N GLY A 97 -6.96 -40.14 -3.74
CA GLY A 97 -7.83 -41.12 -4.39
C GLY A 97 -7.32 -41.36 -5.82
N PRO A 98 -7.55 -42.53 -6.45
CA PRO A 98 -7.04 -42.81 -7.78
C PRO A 98 -7.89 -42.08 -8.82
N SER A 99 -7.53 -40.84 -9.12
CA SER A 99 -8.02 -40.15 -10.32
C SER A 99 -6.85 -39.93 -11.25
N VAL A 100 -6.86 -40.68 -12.34
CA VAL A 100 -6.22 -40.30 -13.60
C VAL A 100 -6.57 -38.83 -13.90
N ASN A 101 -5.61 -38.09 -14.44
CA ASN A 101 -5.62 -36.64 -14.71
C ASN A 101 -5.15 -35.80 -13.50
N ALA A 102 -3.85 -35.90 -13.20
CA ALA A 102 -3.16 -35.01 -12.28
C ALA A 102 -3.06 -33.59 -12.87
N GLU A 103 -4.13 -32.82 -12.78
CA GLU A 103 -4.09 -31.39 -13.05
C GLU A 103 -3.64 -30.66 -11.77
N SER A 104 -2.41 -30.15 -11.84
CA SER A 104 -1.79 -29.07 -11.06
C SER A 104 -2.50 -28.70 -9.76
N GLY A 105 -1.88 -29.06 -8.62
CA GLY A 105 -2.31 -28.63 -7.28
C GLY A 105 -2.67 -27.14 -7.28
N GLY A 106 -3.93 -26.84 -6.96
CA GLY A 106 -4.48 -25.49 -7.10
C GLY A 106 -3.69 -24.48 -6.28
N ALA A 107 -2.95 -23.60 -6.96
CA ALA A 107 -2.30 -22.47 -6.33
C ALA A 107 -3.37 -21.53 -5.76
N ARG A 108 -3.32 -21.27 -4.45
CA ARG A 108 -4.16 -20.25 -3.81
C ARG A 108 -3.36 -18.96 -3.69
N LEU A 109 -4.06 -17.83 -3.70
CA LEU A 109 -3.46 -16.53 -3.43
C LEU A 109 -3.81 -16.11 -2.00
N GLY A 110 -2.80 -15.81 -1.19
CA GLY A 110 -2.93 -15.16 0.10
C GLY A 110 -2.78 -13.65 -0.09
N LEU A 111 -3.64 -12.85 0.57
CA LEU A 111 -3.52 -11.39 0.60
C LEU A 111 -3.19 -10.98 2.03
N TYR A 112 -2.09 -10.27 2.20
CA TYR A 112 -1.60 -9.77 3.48
C TYR A 112 -1.75 -8.24 3.54
N PRO A 113 -2.74 -7.70 4.27
CA PRO A 113 -2.94 -6.26 4.40
C PRO A 113 -2.12 -5.68 5.56
N TYR A 114 -1.43 -4.56 5.31
CA TYR A 114 -0.70 -3.73 6.27
C TYR A 114 -1.48 -2.46 6.52
N ARG A 115 -2.26 -2.45 7.60
CA ARG A 115 -3.14 -1.33 7.96
C ARG A 115 -2.39 -0.22 8.68
N TRP A 116 -3.02 0.94 8.73
CA TRP A 116 -2.51 2.09 9.45
C TRP A 116 -2.19 1.75 10.91
N THR A 117 -0.99 2.14 11.37
CA THR A 117 -0.48 1.90 12.72
C THR A 117 -0.91 2.96 13.73
N HIS A 118 -1.57 4.03 13.30
CA HIS A 118 -1.87 5.22 14.10
C HIS A 118 -0.64 6.02 14.57
N ARG A 119 0.56 5.75 14.03
CA ARG A 119 1.79 6.49 14.40
C ARG A 119 1.94 7.85 13.73
N ASN A 120 1.46 8.01 12.50
CA ASN A 120 1.49 9.25 11.73
C ASN A 120 0.36 9.28 10.70
N THR A 121 0.05 10.43 10.08
CA THR A 121 -0.98 10.57 9.02
C THR A 121 -0.37 10.70 7.61
N HIS A 122 0.86 10.21 7.42
CA HIS A 122 1.61 10.36 6.16
C HIS A 122 1.21 9.28 5.15
N PHE A 123 -0.06 9.26 4.73
CA PHE A 123 -0.64 8.15 3.96
C PHE A 123 -0.21 8.16 2.49
N ILE A 124 -0.50 9.23 1.77
CA ILE A 124 -0.26 9.33 0.33
C ILE A 124 0.32 10.70 0.03
N ARG A 125 1.35 10.73 -0.81
CA ARG A 125 1.87 11.95 -1.41
C ARG A 125 2.13 11.71 -2.88
N SER A 126 1.91 12.73 -3.70
CA SER A 126 2.32 12.71 -5.10
C SER A 126 2.87 14.07 -5.50
N ASP A 127 4.00 14.08 -6.16
CA ASP A 127 4.69 15.28 -6.65
C ASP A 127 5.39 15.00 -7.99
N GLY A 128 6.35 15.86 -8.38
CA GLY A 128 7.13 15.69 -9.60
C GLY A 128 8.04 14.45 -9.63
N GLU A 129 8.40 13.92 -8.45
CA GLU A 129 9.31 12.79 -8.31
C GLU A 129 8.56 11.45 -8.39
N GLY A 130 7.30 11.41 -7.95
CA GLY A 130 6.50 10.20 -8.05
C GLY A 130 5.28 10.16 -7.15
N LEU A 131 4.75 8.95 -7.01
CA LEU A 131 3.68 8.61 -6.07
C LEU A 131 4.28 7.84 -4.90
N PHE A 132 3.97 8.29 -3.68
CA PHE A 132 4.42 7.73 -2.43
C PHE A 132 3.21 7.27 -1.62
N VAL A 133 3.26 6.06 -1.06
CA VAL A 133 2.24 5.52 -0.17
C VAL A 133 2.90 4.98 1.11
N GLY A 134 2.63 5.65 2.21
CA GLY A 134 3.17 5.37 3.54
C GLY A 134 4.59 5.89 3.73
N SER A 135 4.81 6.63 4.82
CA SER A 135 6.10 7.27 5.15
C SER A 135 6.44 7.17 6.65
N GLY A 136 7.47 7.90 7.08
CA GLY A 136 8.01 7.84 8.45
C GLY A 136 9.18 6.84 8.51
N GLY A 137 10.31 7.22 7.92
CA GLY A 137 11.41 6.33 7.55
C GLY A 137 11.50 6.23 6.02
N ALA A 138 11.67 5.01 5.49
CA ALA A 138 11.53 4.77 4.06
C ALA A 138 10.06 4.87 3.62
N HIS A 139 9.80 4.67 2.33
CA HIS A 139 8.45 4.66 1.78
C HIS A 139 7.90 3.24 1.73
N GLY A 140 6.64 3.05 2.12
CA GLY A 140 6.00 1.75 2.02
C GLY A 140 5.88 1.28 0.56
N LEU A 141 5.54 2.21 -0.33
CA LEU A 141 5.57 2.06 -1.77
C LEU A 141 5.89 3.42 -2.41
N TRP A 142 6.92 3.48 -3.26
CA TRP A 142 7.18 4.58 -4.16
C TRP A 142 7.20 4.10 -5.61
N ILE A 143 6.66 4.91 -6.52
CA ILE A 143 6.66 4.67 -7.97
C ILE A 143 7.00 6.00 -8.65
N ASP A 144 7.90 5.95 -9.61
CA ASP A 144 8.37 7.11 -10.35
C ASP A 144 7.28 7.72 -11.27
N GLY A 145 7.54 8.93 -11.77
CA GLY A 145 6.63 9.62 -12.69
C GLY A 145 6.34 8.87 -14.00
N SER A 146 7.21 7.91 -14.36
CA SER A 146 7.06 7.06 -15.55
C SER A 146 6.30 5.76 -15.28
N LEU A 147 5.94 5.44 -14.03
CA LEU A 147 5.30 4.18 -13.66
C LEU A 147 6.09 2.92 -14.06
N LEU A 148 7.40 3.05 -14.29
CA LEU A 148 8.28 1.95 -14.72
C LEU A 148 9.18 1.46 -13.59
N HIS A 149 9.56 2.36 -12.68
CA HIS A 149 10.45 2.04 -11.58
C HIS A 149 9.80 2.40 -10.26
N GLY A 150 10.12 1.62 -9.24
CA GLY A 150 9.66 1.91 -7.90
C GLY A 150 10.56 1.31 -6.86
N SER A 151 10.22 1.61 -5.63
CA SER A 151 10.90 1.11 -4.45
C SER A 151 9.93 0.88 -3.31
N SER A 152 10.31 -0.03 -2.41
CA SER A 152 9.51 -0.35 -1.24
C SER A 152 10.43 -0.64 -0.07
N GLY A 153 10.21 0.07 1.02
CA GLY A 153 10.91 -0.09 2.29
C GLY A 153 9.93 -0.23 3.45
N ARG A 154 10.49 -0.29 4.65
CA ARG A 154 9.72 -0.26 5.89
C ARG A 154 9.29 1.17 6.20
N CYS A 155 8.00 1.39 6.46
CA CYS A 155 7.51 2.69 6.90
C CYS A 155 6.74 2.59 8.22
N GLU A 156 6.76 3.65 9.02
CA GLU A 156 6.00 3.72 10.26
C GLU A 156 4.49 3.76 10.04
N THR A 157 4.00 4.37 8.95
CA THR A 157 2.55 4.52 8.69
C THR A 157 1.84 3.17 8.69
N PHE A 158 2.45 2.13 8.10
CA PHE A 158 1.83 0.82 7.91
C PHE A 158 2.59 -0.34 8.56
N ALA A 159 3.80 -0.10 9.08
CA ALA A 159 4.70 -1.13 9.59
C ALA A 159 4.89 -2.31 8.62
N ASN A 160 4.86 -2.03 7.31
CA ASN A 160 5.05 -3.06 6.28
C ASN A 160 6.54 -3.42 6.16
N PRO A 161 6.87 -4.68 5.78
CA PRO A 161 8.17 -5.00 5.19
C PRO A 161 8.24 -4.49 3.73
N PRO A 162 9.41 -4.53 3.09
CA PRO A 162 9.50 -4.35 1.64
C PRO A 162 8.52 -5.29 0.91
N LEU A 163 7.58 -4.72 0.16
CA LEU A 163 6.43 -5.43 -0.40
C LEU A 163 6.80 -6.51 -1.44
N PRO A 164 7.80 -6.30 -2.34
CA PRO A 164 8.24 -7.35 -3.25
C PRO A 164 8.66 -8.62 -2.52
N PHE A 165 9.37 -8.48 -1.39
CA PHE A 165 9.80 -9.61 -0.57
C PHE A 165 8.62 -10.31 0.11
N ALA A 166 7.67 -9.55 0.67
CA ALA A 166 6.46 -10.14 1.26
C ALA A 166 5.63 -10.92 0.23
N SER A 167 5.58 -10.44 -1.01
CA SER A 167 4.88 -11.12 -2.11
C SER A 167 5.61 -12.40 -2.57
N ALA A 168 6.94 -12.35 -2.65
CA ALA A 168 7.78 -13.47 -3.08
C ALA A 168 7.79 -14.66 -2.11
N CYS A 169 7.55 -14.44 -0.82
CA CYS A 169 7.55 -15.51 0.19
C CYS A 169 6.52 -16.59 -0.13
N VAL A 170 6.90 -17.79 -0.56
CA VAL A 170 5.95 -18.91 -0.69
C VAL A 170 5.55 -19.40 0.70
N ALA A 171 4.30 -19.16 1.09
CA ALA A 171 3.77 -19.79 2.30
C ALA A 171 3.31 -21.22 1.96
N SER A 172 4.01 -22.20 2.56
CA SER A 172 3.58 -23.59 2.58
C SER A 172 2.37 -23.70 3.49
N ALA A 173 1.24 -24.17 2.98
CA ALA A 173 0.10 -24.53 3.83
C ALA A 173 0.38 -25.85 4.56
N THR A 174 1.43 -25.90 5.35
CA THR A 174 1.69 -26.99 6.30
C THR A 174 1.16 -26.54 7.66
N THR A 175 -0.01 -27.06 7.99
CA THR A 175 -0.61 -27.20 9.33
C THR A 175 0.16 -26.57 10.49
N ASP A 176 -0.23 -25.36 10.88
CA ASP A 176 -0.07 -24.87 12.26
C ASP A 176 -1.45 -24.61 12.84
N VAL A 177 -2.17 -25.70 13.10
CA VAL A 177 -3.24 -25.76 14.09
C VAL A 177 -2.68 -26.41 15.35
N ALA A 178 -1.51 -25.96 15.81
CA ALA A 178 -0.87 -26.47 17.03
C ALA A 178 0.25 -25.56 17.55
N SER A 179 0.07 -24.24 17.58
CA SER A 179 0.83 -23.43 18.54
C SER A 179 0.01 -22.21 18.93
N GLY A 180 -0.64 -22.32 20.09
CA GLY A 180 -1.41 -21.27 20.72
C GLY A 180 -0.50 -20.15 21.24
N CYS A 181 0.04 -19.35 20.34
CA CYS A 181 0.63 -18.06 20.67
C CYS A 181 -0.20 -16.95 20.02
N LEU A 182 -1.28 -16.58 20.70
CA LEU A 182 -1.79 -15.21 20.60
C LEU A 182 -0.64 -14.29 21.04
N PRO A 183 -0.31 -13.21 20.31
CA PRO A 183 0.52 -12.17 20.88
C PRO A 183 -0.22 -11.62 22.10
N SER A 184 0.34 -11.87 23.28
CA SER A 184 -0.20 -11.41 24.56
C SER A 184 -0.24 -9.89 24.57
N GLU A 185 -1.44 -9.33 24.77
CA GLU A 185 -1.63 -7.97 25.25
C GLU A 185 -0.99 -7.84 26.64
N ALA A 186 0.19 -7.21 26.71
CA ALA A 186 0.86 -6.70 27.91
C ALA A 186 1.95 -5.75 27.39
N GLU A 187 2.04 -4.45 27.71
CA GLU A 187 1.71 -3.73 28.92
C GLU A 187 1.32 -2.29 28.54
N ALA A 188 0.09 -1.90 28.86
CA ALA A 188 -0.30 -0.50 29.00
C ALA A 188 -0.88 -0.33 30.39
N ALA A 189 -0.08 0.11 31.36
CA ALA A 189 -0.51 0.93 32.51
C ALA A 189 0.64 1.23 33.51
N GLY A 190 0.92 2.54 33.69
CA GLY A 190 1.30 3.18 34.96
C GLY A 190 2.71 2.92 35.50
N GLY A 191 3.45 3.87 36.07
CA GLY A 191 3.25 5.27 36.47
C GLY A 191 4.61 5.76 37.00
N GLY A 192 4.95 7.04 36.86
CA GLY A 192 4.89 7.95 38.00
C GLY A 192 6.27 8.56 38.34
N GLY A 193 6.37 9.89 38.20
CA GLY A 193 7.20 10.84 38.95
C GLY A 193 8.72 10.66 39.01
N ASN A 194 9.47 11.64 38.48
CA ASN A 194 10.24 12.50 39.38
C ASN A 194 10.56 13.87 38.75
N GLU A 195 10.45 14.89 39.58
CA GLU A 195 10.83 16.28 39.34
C GLU A 195 12.36 16.41 39.32
N GLY A 196 12.86 17.37 38.54
CA GLY A 196 14.28 17.67 38.41
C GLY A 196 14.48 19.05 37.79
N ASP A 197 14.36 20.05 38.64
CA ASP A 197 14.71 21.47 38.44
C ASP A 197 16.20 21.64 38.03
N GLY A 198 16.50 22.67 37.25
CA GLY A 198 17.87 22.99 36.85
C GLY A 198 17.95 23.91 35.63
N GLY A 199 17.76 25.21 35.85
CA GLY A 199 17.86 26.25 34.82
C GLY A 199 19.28 26.50 34.28
N GLY A 200 19.33 27.18 33.13
CA GLY A 200 20.56 27.71 32.55
C GLY A 200 20.28 28.57 31.32
N ARG A 201 20.39 29.89 31.49
CA ARG A 201 20.28 30.91 30.44
C ARG A 201 21.48 30.82 29.48
N GLY A 202 21.25 31.08 28.20
CA GLY A 202 22.28 31.36 27.20
C GLY A 202 21.66 31.95 25.95
N ASP A 203 21.81 33.26 25.81
CA ASP A 203 21.38 34.11 24.70
C ASP A 203 22.46 34.13 23.59
N GLY A 204 22.08 34.37 22.33
CA GLY A 204 23.05 34.61 21.25
C GLY A 204 22.59 34.13 19.87
N GLY A 205 22.06 35.05 19.06
CA GLY A 205 21.57 34.81 17.70
C GLY A 205 22.65 34.75 16.60
N GLY A 206 22.16 34.62 15.36
CA GLY A 206 22.92 34.75 14.14
C GLY A 206 22.27 33.99 12.98
N ASP A 207 21.73 34.76 12.03
CA ASP A 207 21.27 34.31 10.71
C ASP A 207 22.36 33.52 9.96
N GLU A 208 21.98 32.52 9.15
CA GLU A 208 22.28 32.51 7.72
C GLU A 208 21.61 31.33 7.00
N ALA A 209 20.94 31.66 5.91
CA ALA A 209 20.33 30.74 4.97
C ALA A 209 21.41 30.08 4.10
N GLY A 210 21.34 28.76 4.00
CA GLY A 210 22.13 27.97 3.07
C GLY A 210 21.41 26.66 2.81
N GLY A 211 20.53 26.65 1.81
CA GLY A 211 19.86 25.44 1.34
C GLY A 211 20.88 24.52 0.67
N GLU A 212 21.23 23.44 1.35
CA GLU A 212 21.81 22.27 0.71
C GLU A 212 20.70 21.23 0.55
N ALA A 213 20.34 20.99 -0.71
CA ALA A 213 19.54 19.84 -1.10
C ALA A 213 20.36 18.58 -0.76
N GLY A 214 20.14 18.07 0.44
CA GLY A 214 20.65 16.78 0.86
C GLY A 214 20.03 15.71 -0.04
N VAL A 215 20.87 15.10 -0.87
CA VAL A 215 20.60 13.81 -1.50
C VAL A 215 20.26 12.84 -0.37
N GLU A 216 18.98 12.53 -0.19
CA GLU A 216 18.52 11.56 0.79
C GLU A 216 19.21 10.23 0.49
N GLY A 217 20.06 9.80 1.43
CA GLY A 217 20.88 8.61 1.29
C GLY A 217 20.04 7.37 1.05
N GLU A 218 20.55 6.48 0.21
CA GLU A 218 20.00 5.14 -0.01
C GLU A 218 19.80 4.45 1.34
N GLY A 219 18.55 4.39 1.81
CA GLY A 219 18.22 3.84 3.12
C GLY A 219 18.49 2.34 3.15
N GLU A 220 19.35 1.91 4.08
CA GLU A 220 19.56 0.49 4.39
C GLU A 220 18.20 -0.19 4.65
N GLY A 221 17.73 -1.01 3.70
CA GLY A 221 16.48 -1.76 3.82
C GLY A 221 15.38 -1.45 2.81
N GLU A 222 15.64 -0.60 1.82
CA GLU A 222 14.74 -0.39 0.68
C GLU A 222 15.04 -1.35 -0.48
N VAL A 223 13.99 -1.81 -1.15
CA VAL A 223 14.08 -2.72 -2.31
C VAL A 223 13.54 -2.03 -3.54
N ARG A 224 14.36 -1.96 -4.59
CA ARG A 224 13.96 -1.46 -5.91
C ARG A 224 13.31 -2.56 -6.74
N PHE A 225 12.32 -2.18 -7.54
CA PHE A 225 11.64 -3.07 -8.48
C PHE A 225 11.34 -2.36 -9.80
N GLU A 226 11.20 -3.16 -10.86
CA GLU A 226 10.74 -2.70 -12.17
C GLU A 226 9.29 -3.14 -12.38
N CYS A 227 8.44 -2.18 -12.75
CA CYS A 227 7.02 -2.38 -12.97
C CYS A 227 6.78 -3.08 -14.31
N ALA A 228 6.22 -4.28 -14.28
CA ALA A 228 5.74 -4.95 -15.50
C ALA A 228 4.33 -4.48 -15.88
N ALA A 229 3.47 -4.27 -14.88
CA ALA A 229 2.12 -3.76 -15.08
C ALA A 229 1.62 -3.04 -13.82
N LEU A 230 0.84 -1.98 -14.01
CA LEU A 230 0.17 -1.26 -12.94
C LEU A 230 -1.27 -1.01 -13.34
N GLU A 231 -2.19 -1.31 -12.43
CA GLU A 231 -3.62 -1.13 -12.62
C GLU A 231 -4.23 -0.39 -11.43
N VAL A 232 -5.17 0.51 -11.71
CA VAL A 232 -5.96 1.21 -10.70
C VAL A 232 -7.42 0.87 -10.88
N TRP A 233 -8.05 0.41 -9.81
CA TRP A 233 -9.45 -0.02 -9.79
C TRP A 233 -10.29 0.85 -8.83
N GLY A 234 -11.43 1.38 -9.27
CA GLY A 234 -12.37 2.17 -8.44
C GLY A 234 -13.66 1.43 -8.14
N VAL A 235 -14.42 1.88 -7.12
CA VAL A 235 -15.63 1.16 -6.61
C VAL A 235 -16.96 1.83 -6.94
N ASP A 236 -16.98 3.08 -7.42
CA ASP A 236 -18.23 3.84 -7.58
C ASP A 236 -18.68 3.95 -9.04
N GLU A 237 -19.81 3.32 -9.39
CA GLU A 237 -20.37 3.35 -10.74
C GLU A 237 -20.85 4.76 -11.16
N ILE A 238 -21.32 5.61 -10.24
CA ILE A 238 -21.83 6.96 -10.55
C ILE A 238 -20.66 7.86 -10.92
N VAL A 239 -19.60 7.82 -10.11
CA VAL A 239 -18.38 8.60 -10.36
C VAL A 239 -17.64 8.07 -11.59
N CYS A 240 -17.51 6.75 -11.73
CA CYS A 240 -16.84 6.14 -12.89
C CYS A 240 -17.61 6.38 -14.21
N ARG A 241 -18.96 6.47 -14.18
CA ARG A 241 -19.77 6.87 -15.34
C ARG A 241 -19.63 8.36 -15.66
N ALA A 242 -19.60 9.23 -14.65
CA ALA A 242 -19.40 10.67 -14.84
C ALA A 242 -18.04 10.98 -15.50
N LEU A 243 -16.99 10.22 -15.14
CA LEU A 243 -15.65 10.35 -15.71
C LEU A 243 -15.50 9.70 -17.11
N ARG A 244 -16.53 8.99 -17.63
CA ARG A 244 -16.50 8.25 -18.91
C ARG A 244 -15.37 7.21 -19.03
N LEU A 245 -14.82 6.72 -17.92
CA LEU A 245 -13.65 5.83 -17.88
C LEU A 245 -13.97 4.33 -18.03
N CYS A 246 -15.25 3.97 -18.21
CA CYS A 246 -15.71 2.59 -18.13
C CYS A 246 -15.88 1.94 -19.52
N GLU A 247 -14.83 1.33 -20.09
CA GLU A 247 -14.99 0.40 -21.23
C GLU A 247 -14.86 -1.09 -20.84
N GLY A 248 -14.61 -1.41 -19.55
CA GLY A 248 -14.50 -2.80 -19.10
C GLY A 248 -14.96 -2.98 -17.65
N HIS A 249 -16.06 -3.72 -17.44
CA HIS A 249 -16.55 -4.09 -16.12
C HIS A 249 -16.04 -5.48 -15.74
N VAL A 250 -15.38 -5.60 -14.58
CA VAL A 250 -15.00 -6.92 -14.03
C VAL A 250 -15.69 -7.11 -12.69
N HIS A 251 -16.52 -8.15 -12.60
CA HIS A 251 -17.15 -8.54 -11.35
C HIS A 251 -16.13 -9.22 -10.43
N VAL A 252 -15.61 -8.48 -9.44
CA VAL A 252 -14.90 -9.10 -8.31
C VAL A 252 -15.94 -9.70 -7.38
N ARG A 253 -16.35 -10.95 -7.63
CA ARG A 253 -17.24 -11.68 -6.71
C ARG A 253 -16.48 -12.00 -5.43
N ALA A 254 -16.99 -11.55 -4.29
CA ALA A 254 -16.65 -12.14 -3.00
C ALA A 254 -17.09 -13.61 -3.05
N SER A 255 -16.16 -14.55 -2.86
CA SER A 255 -16.54 -15.93 -2.58
C SER A 255 -17.25 -15.94 -1.22
N SER A 256 -18.54 -16.28 -1.25
CA SER A 256 -19.38 -16.56 -0.08
C SER A 256 -18.89 -17.78 0.67
#